data_AF-A0A3B0T5C8-F1
#
_entry.id   AF-A0A3B0T5C8-F1
#
_cell.length_a   1.000
_cell.length_b   1.000
_cell.length_c   1.000
_cell.angle_alpha   90.00
_cell.angle_beta   90.00
_cell.angle_gamma   90.00
#
_symmetry.space_group_name_H-M   'P 1'
#
loop_
_entity.id
_entity.type
_entity.pdbx_description
1 polymer ?
#
loop_
_entity_poly.entity_id
_entity_poly.type
_entity_poly.pdbx_seq_one_letter_code
_entity_poly.pdbx_strand_id
1 'polypeptide(L)' 'MEYKVKNYERLLGAAGFSDDMLKNHFKLYGGYVANMN' A
#
# COMPACT_ATOMS: atom_id res chain seq x y z
N MET A 1 15.45 -4.99 12.15
CA MET A 1 14.17 -5.66 11.86
C MET A 1 13.82 -5.26 10.44
N GLU A 2 13.93 -6.15 9.45
CA GLU A 2 13.55 -5.80 8.07
C GLU A 2 12.04 -5.64 7.95
N TYR A 3 11.60 -4.49 7.49
CA TYR A 3 10.21 -4.28 7.11
C TYR A 3 9.99 -4.88 5.72
N LYS A 4 9.03 -5.81 5.62
CA LYS A 4 8.62 -6.42 4.35
C LYS A 4 7.37 -5.73 3.82
N VAL A 5 7.34 -5.44 2.52
CA VAL A 5 6.17 -4.90 1.85
C VAL A 5 5.05 -5.94 1.91
N LYS A 6 3.92 -5.59 2.52
CA LYS A 6 2.70 -6.41 2.51
C LYS A 6 1.83 -6.03 1.31
N ASN A 7 1.27 -7.04 0.63
CA ASN A 7 0.31 -6.83 -0.44
C ASN A 7 -1.10 -6.60 0.15
N TYR A 8 -1.68 -5.44 -0.16
CA TYR A 8 -3.03 -5.03 0.25
C TYR A 8 -4.00 -4.84 -0.93
N GLU A 9 -3.66 -5.32 -2.12
CA GLU A 9 -4.50 -5.23 -3.33
C GLU A 9 -5.90 -5.85 -3.13
N ARG A 10 -6.05 -6.78 -2.18
CA ARG A 10 -7.35 -7.31 -1.74
C ARG A 10 -8.35 -6.27 -1.23
N LEU A 11 -7.89 -5.05 -0.93
CA LEU A 11 -8.73 -3.95 -0.47
C LEU A 11 -9.26 -3.09 -1.63
N LEU A 12 -8.79 -3.31 -2.87
CA LEU A 12 -9.38 -2.67 -4.05
C LEU A 12 -10.82 -3.16 -4.23
N GLY A 13 -11.73 -2.25 -4.55
CA GLY A 13 -13.18 -2.50 -4.58
C GLY A 13 -13.87 -2.44 -3.22
N ALA A 14 -13.15 -2.06 -2.15
CA ALA A 14 -13.78 -1.84 -0.84
C ALA A 14 -14.77 -0.68 -0.89
N ALA A 15 -16.02 -0.94 -0.51
CA ALA A 15 -17.06 0.08 -0.44
C ALA A 15 -16.63 1.24 0.47
N GLY A 16 -16.81 2.47 0.00
CA GLY A 16 -16.41 3.68 0.72
C GLY A 16 -14.96 4.13 0.48
N PHE A 17 -14.17 3.40 -0.30
CA PHE A 17 -12.83 3.81 -0.71
C PHE A 17 -12.71 3.89 -2.24
N SER A 18 -11.96 4.88 -2.71
CA SER A 18 -11.58 4.97 -4.12
C SER A 18 -10.40 4.06 -4.40
N ASP A 19 -10.50 3.25 -5.44
CA ASP A 19 -9.41 2.39 -5.92
C ASP A 19 -8.16 3.19 -6.27
N ASP A 20 -8.31 4.39 -6.85
CA ASP A 20 -7.19 5.24 -7.20
C ASP A 20 -6.49 5.79 -5.96
N MET A 21 -7.26 6.15 -4.93
CA MET A 21 -6.71 6.56 -3.63
C MET A 21 -5.90 5.41 -2.98
N LEU A 22 -6.44 4.20 -3.01
CA LEU A 22 -5.78 3.00 -2.46
C LEU A 22 -4.51 2.65 -3.23
N LYS A 23 -4.54 2.67 -4.56
CA LYS A 23 -3.36 2.45 -5.41
C LYS A 23 -2.26 3.46 -5.13
N ASN A 24 -2.62 4.74 -5.01
CA ASN A 24 -1.66 5.79 -4.64
C ASN A 24 -1.05 5.54 -3.26
N HIS A 25 -1.86 5.14 -2.28
CA HIS A 25 -1.38 4.81 -0.94
C HIS A 25 -0.42 3.60 -0.94
N PHE A 26 -0.76 2.52 -1.65
CA PHE A 26 0.09 1.32 -1.72
C PHE A 26 1.45 1.61 -2.34
N LYS A 27 1.49 2.45 -3.37
CA LYS A 27 2.74 2.91 -4.00
C LYS A 27 3.64 3.67 -3.02
N LEU A 28 3.07 4.61 -2.27
CA LEU A 28 3.81 5.37 -1.25
C LEU A 28 4.30 4.47 -0.11
N TYR A 29 3.43 3.59 0.39
CA TYR A 29 3.78 2.61 1.43
C TYR A 29 4.99 1.74 1.04
N GLY A 30 5.02 1.23 -0.19
CA GLY A 30 6.17 0.47 -0.70
C GLY A 30 7.47 1.28 -0.70
N GLY A 31 7.41 2.56 -1.09
CA GLY A 31 8.54 3.47 -1.03
C GLY A 31 9.03 3.75 0.40
N TYR A 32 8.13 3.90 1.36
CA TYR A 32 8.49 4.08 2.77
C TYR A 32 9.18 2.85 3.35
N VAL A 33 8.68 1.64 3.06
CA VAL A 33 9.30 0.39 3.52
C VAL A 33 10.68 0.20 2.91
N ALA A 34 10.85 0.52 1.62
CA ALA A 34 12.14 0.43 0.96
C ALA A 34 13.18 1.41 1.52
N ASN A 35 12.76 2.62 1.93
CA ASN A 35 13.65 3.63 2.52
C ASN A 35 13.94 3.40 4.02
N MET A 36 13.19 2.54 4.70
CA MET A 36 13.32 2.24 6.14
C MET A 36 14.22 1.04 6.46
N ASN A 37 14.66 0.27 5.44
CA ASN A 37 15.57 -0.87 5.59
C ASN A 37 17.03 -0.49 5.42
#